data_AF-F0FVS0-F1
#
_entry.id   AF-F0FVS0-F1
#
_cell.length_a   1.000
_cell.length_b   1.000
_cell.length_c   1.000
_cell.angle_alpha   90.00
_cell.angle_beta   90.00
_cell.angle_gamma   90.00
#
_symmetry.space_group_name_H-M   'P 1'
#
loop_
_entity.id
_entity.type
_entity.pdbx_description
1 polymer ?
#
loop_
_entity_poly.entity_id
_entity_poly.type
_entity_poly.pdbx_seq_one_letter_code
_entity_poly.pdbx_strand_id
1 'polypeptide(L)'
;MRPGKYRVTCSTYVSPSRSECAFQFEYQLAGGPTVTAIDMIFVGRDGAIRAADFLRMPDRRWRDNFGARSEELAMLLPTEVLDFQLVRVDDCGVQVIAEAA
;
A
#
# COMPACT_ATOMS: atom_id res chain seq x y z
N MET A 1 -3.43 -12.37 4.23
CA MET A 1 -2.12 -12.33 4.94
C MET A 1 -2.11 -13.42 5.99
N ARG A 2 -0.94 -13.88 6.45
CA ARG A 2 -0.88 -14.87 7.54
C ARG A 2 -0.97 -14.17 8.91
N PRO A 3 -1.43 -14.87 9.97
CA PRO A 3 -1.35 -14.37 11.34
C PRO A 3 0.07 -13.98 11.72
N GLY A 4 0.21 -12.92 12.53
CA GLY A 4 1.51 -12.45 13.00
C GLY A 4 1.56 -10.96 13.35
N LYS A 5 2.76 -10.50 13.72
CA LYS A 5 3.05 -9.10 14.02
C LYS A 5 3.63 -8.44 12.77
N TYR A 6 3.06 -7.32 12.36
CA TYR A 6 3.50 -6.57 11.18
C TYR A 6 3.95 -5.18 11.61
N ARG A 7 5.15 -4.78 11.19
CA ARG A 7 5.53 -3.37 11.21
C ARG A 7 4.78 -2.67 10.08
N VAL A 8 4.20 -1.51 10.39
CA VAL A 8 3.44 -0.72 9.43
C VAL A 8 4.12 0.63 9.23
N THR A 9 4.40 0.95 7.97
CA THR A 9 4.91 2.28 7.58
C THR A 9 3.88 2.94 6.68
N CYS A 10 3.56 4.21 6.92
CA CYS A 10 2.72 5.00 6.03
C CYS A 10 3.59 5.98 5.24
N SER A 11 3.58 5.87 3.91
CA SER A 11 4.14 6.86 3.02
C SER A 11 3.03 7.76 2.48
N THR A 12 3.16 9.06 2.67
CA THR A 12 2.22 10.06 2.13
C THR A 12 2.81 10.71 0.90
N TYR A 13 2.05 10.65 -0.19
CA TYR A 13 2.37 11.24 -1.47
C TYR A 13 1.37 12.33 -1.82
N VAL A 14 1.80 13.36 -2.54
CA VAL A 14 0.93 14.44 -3.03
C VAL A 14 1.13 14.67 -4.52
N SER A 15 0.07 15.03 -5.23
CA SER A 15 0.19 15.41 -6.64
C SER A 15 1.00 16.70 -6.78
N PRO A 16 1.59 17.00 -7.95
CA PRO A 16 2.36 18.23 -8.18
C PRO A 16 1.57 19.51 -7.87
N SER A 17 0.26 19.49 -8.11
CA SER A 17 -0.67 20.59 -7.81
C SER A 17 -1.08 20.67 -6.34
N ARG A 18 -0.70 19.67 -5.52
CA ARG A 18 -1.06 19.50 -4.11
C ARG A 18 -2.58 19.44 -3.84
N SER A 19 -3.39 19.17 -4.87
CA SER A 19 -4.84 19.03 -4.73
C SER A 19 -5.30 17.60 -4.45
N GLU A 20 -4.39 16.63 -4.56
CA GLU A 20 -4.67 15.20 -4.36
C GLU A 20 -3.55 14.60 -3.51
N CYS A 21 -3.86 13.53 -2.79
CA CYS A 21 -2.87 12.78 -2.04
C CYS A 21 -3.13 11.28 -2.07
N ALA A 22 -2.09 10.52 -1.77
CA ALA A 22 -2.16 9.08 -1.59
C ALA A 22 -1.44 8.69 -0.30
N PHE A 23 -2.02 7.73 0.42
CA PHE A 23 -1.42 7.09 1.58
C PHE A 23 -1.13 5.64 1.21
N GLN A 24 0.12 5.22 1.36
CA GLN A 24 0.57 3.85 1.14
C GLN A 24 0.98 3.25 2.48
N PHE A 25 0.18 2.31 2.98
CA PHE A 25 0.47 1.56 4.19
C PHE A 25 1.15 0.26 3.82
N GLU A 26 2.43 0.13 4.17
CA GLU A 26 3.20 -1.08 3.91
C GLU A 26 3.24 -1.98 5.13
N TYR A 27 2.85 -3.25 4.95
CA TYR A 27 2.85 -4.25 6.01
C TYR A 27 4.01 -5.22 5.81
N GLN A 28 5.01 -5.11 6.67
CA GLN A 28 6.13 -6.03 6.72
C GLN A 28 5.99 -6.93 7.94
N LEU A 29 5.94 -8.24 7.73
CA LEU A 29 5.94 -9.19 8.83
C LEU A 29 7.23 -9.06 9.65
N ALA A 30 7.12 -9.05 10.98
CA ALA A 30 8.26 -9.02 11.88
C ALA A 30 9.25 -10.16 11.58
N GLY A 31 10.53 -9.81 11.39
CA GLY A 31 11.58 -10.74 10.99
C GLY A 31 11.54 -11.17 9.51
N GLY A 32 10.55 -10.73 8.74
CA GLY A 32 10.46 -10.94 7.30
C GLY A 32 11.29 -9.93 6.51
N PRO A 33 11.88 -10.33 5.37
CA PRO A 33 12.79 -9.46 4.62
C PRO A 33 12.06 -8.42 3.75
N THR A 34 10.76 -8.59 3.50
CA THR A 34 10.03 -7.80 2.48
C THR A 34 8.63 -7.43 2.94
N VAL A 35 8.11 -6.33 2.38
CA VAL A 35 6.68 -5.96 2.45
C VAL A 35 5.83 -7.08 1.84
N THR A 36 4.75 -7.42 2.55
CA THR A 36 3.87 -8.55 2.23
C THR A 36 2.50 -8.11 1.73
N ALA A 37 2.04 -6.94 2.15
CA ALA A 37 0.80 -6.33 1.71
C ALA A 37 0.94 -4.82 1.73
N ILE A 38 0.13 -4.16 0.92
CA ILE A 38 0.01 -2.72 0.85
C ILE A 38 -1.46 -2.36 0.79
N ASP A 39 -1.89 -1.45 1.65
CA ASP A 39 -3.17 -0.76 1.48
C ASP A 39 -2.88 0.63 0.93
N MET A 40 -3.55 1.00 -0.14
CA MET A 40 -3.47 2.34 -0.71
C MET A 40 -4.80 3.07 -0.57
N ILE A 41 -4.74 4.31 -0.10
CA ILE A 41 -5.87 5.24 -0.04
C ILE A 41 -5.54 6.44 -0.91
N PHE A 42 -6.39 6.75 -1.88
CA PHE A 42 -6.28 7.89 -2.76
C PHE A 42 -7.37 8.90 -2.44
N VAL A 43 -6.99 10.16 -2.24
CA VAL A 43 -7.91 11.27 -2.04
C VAL A 43 -7.85 12.18 -3.27
N GLY A 44 -8.96 12.21 -4.02
CA GLY A 44 -9.14 13.05 -5.19
C GLY A 44 -9.35 14.52 -4.84
N ARG A 45 -9.23 15.39 -5.86
CA ARG A 45 -9.46 16.85 -5.71
C ARG A 45 -10.85 17.21 -5.21
N ASP A 46 -11.85 16.41 -5.58
CA ASP A 46 -13.24 16.52 -5.16
C ASP A 46 -13.50 15.91 -3.77
N GLY A 47 -12.46 15.39 -3.12
CA GLY A 47 -12.56 14.66 -1.85
C GLY A 47 -13.00 13.20 -2.02
N ALA A 48 -13.16 12.69 -3.25
CA ALA A 48 -13.48 11.30 -3.46
C ALA A 48 -12.35 10.39 -2.94
N ILE A 49 -12.72 9.36 -2.19
CA ILE A 49 -11.77 8.40 -1.62
C ILE A 49 -11.87 7.08 -2.40
N ARG A 50 -10.72 6.59 -2.88
CA ARG A 50 -10.58 5.26 -3.48
C ARG A 50 -9.57 4.46 -2.68
N ALA A 51 -9.84 3.18 -2.47
CA ALA A 51 -8.93 2.26 -1.80
C ALA A 51 -8.55 1.11 -2.75
N ALA A 52 -7.32 0.63 -2.63
CA ALA A 52 -6.84 -0.55 -3.33
C ALA A 52 -5.90 -1.34 -2.42
N ASP A 53 -6.06 -2.65 -2.43
CA ASP A 53 -5.27 -3.57 -1.61
C ASP A 53 -4.36 -4.39 -2.53
N PHE A 54 -3.10 -4.53 -2.13
CA PHE A 54 -2.11 -5.31 -2.86
C PHE A 54 -1.48 -6.35 -1.97
N LEU A 55 -1.32 -7.55 -2.52
CA LEU A 55 -0.70 -8.66 -1.79
C LEU A 55 0.49 -9.19 -2.58
N ARG A 56 1.62 -9.35 -1.88
CA ARG A 56 2.79 -10.01 -2.43
C ARG A 56 2.55 -11.52 -2.41
N MET A 57 2.52 -12.12 -3.59
CA MET A 57 2.27 -13.54 -3.78
C MET A 57 3.56 -14.36 -3.55
N PRO A 58 3.47 -15.70 -3.37
CA PRO A 58 4.65 -16.56 -3.16
C PRO A 58 5.68 -16.50 -4.31
N ASP A 59 5.23 -16.23 -5.54
CA ASP A 59 6.11 -16.01 -6.71
C ASP A 59 6.66 -14.58 -6.81
N ARG A 60 6.54 -13.79 -5.72
CA ARG A 60 7.01 -12.40 -5.57
C ARG A 60 6.29 -11.37 -6.45
N ARG A 61 5.31 -11.78 -7.24
CA ARG A 61 4.43 -10.87 -7.96
C ARG A 61 3.45 -10.20 -7.00
N TRP A 62 3.02 -9.00 -7.36
CA TRP A 62 1.89 -8.33 -6.74
C TRP A 62 0.58 -8.82 -7.34
N ARG A 63 -0.47 -8.85 -6.52
CA ARG A 63 -1.85 -9.02 -6.93
C ARG A 63 -2.70 -7.92 -6.30
N ASP A 64 -3.55 -7.27 -7.08
CA ASP A 64 -4.52 -6.29 -6.57
C ASP A 64 -5.81 -6.96 -6.03
N ASN A 65 -6.72 -6.15 -5.50
CA ASN A 65 -8.01 -6.61 -4.97
C ASN A 65 -8.98 -7.12 -6.06
N PHE A 66 -8.71 -6.86 -7.35
CA PHE A 66 -9.49 -7.35 -8.49
C PHE A 66 -8.89 -8.63 -9.10
N GLY A 67 -7.72 -9.07 -8.62
CA GLY A 67 -7.04 -10.29 -9.05
C GLY A 67 -6.02 -10.09 -10.18
N ALA A 68 -5.79 -8.87 -10.67
CA ALA A 68 -4.74 -8.58 -11.64
C ALA A 68 -3.36 -8.79 -11.00
N ARG A 69 -2.37 -9.23 -11.79
CA ARG A 69 -1.04 -9.61 -11.28
C ARG A 69 0.09 -8.96 -12.07
N SER A 70 1.11 -8.45 -11.38
CA SER A 70 2.29 -7.85 -12.00
C SER A 70 3.55 -8.17 -11.20
N GLU A 71 4.71 -8.12 -11.84
CA GLU A 71 6.01 -8.18 -11.15
C GLU A 71 6.24 -6.89 -10.34
N GLU A 72 5.93 -5.74 -10.95
CA GLU A 72 6.08 -4.42 -10.36
C GLU A 72 4.74 -3.87 -9.87
N LEU A 73 4.75 -3.26 -8.68
CA LEU A 73 3.54 -2.66 -8.09
C LEU A 73 3.00 -1.53 -8.98
N ALA A 74 3.89 -0.70 -9.52
CA ALA A 74 3.55 0.47 -10.34
C ALA A 74 2.66 0.13 -11.55
N MET A 75 2.75 -1.10 -12.08
CA MET A 75 1.93 -1.56 -13.19
C MET A 75 0.47 -1.87 -12.80
N LEU A 76 0.17 -1.97 -11.50
CA LEU A 76 -1.17 -2.15 -10.95
C LEU A 76 -1.74 -0.83 -10.42
N LEU A 77 -0.94 0.24 -10.39
CA LEU A 77 -1.38 1.54 -9.90
C LEU A 77 -1.99 2.36 -11.04
N PRO A 78 -2.98 3.23 -10.73
CA PRO A 78 -3.43 4.25 -11.67
C PRO A 78 -2.24 5.09 -12.15
N THR A 79 -2.19 5.42 -13.44
CA THR A 79 -1.06 6.16 -14.01
C THR A 79 -0.87 7.54 -13.38
N GLU A 80 -1.95 8.17 -12.93
CA GLU A 80 -1.92 9.52 -12.36
C GLU A 80 -1.14 9.58 -11.05
N VAL A 81 -1.07 8.47 -10.30
CA VAL A 81 -0.41 8.45 -8.99
C VAL A 81 1.09 8.22 -9.10
N LEU A 82 1.59 7.83 -10.28
CA LEU A 82 3.02 7.65 -10.53
C LEU A 82 3.78 8.97 -10.53
N ASP A 83 3.10 10.08 -10.78
CA ASP A 83 3.68 11.43 -10.74
C ASP A 83 3.63 12.07 -9.35
N PHE A 84 3.06 11.39 -8.36
CA PHE A 84 2.96 11.94 -7.01
C PHE A 84 4.32 11.91 -6.31
N GLN A 85 4.57 12.92 -5.49
CA GLN A 85 5.83 13.08 -4.77
C GLN A 85 5.66 12.65 -3.32
N LEU A 86 6.60 11.82 -2.85
CA LEU A 86 6.68 11.46 -1.45
C LEU A 86 7.01 12.71 -0.62
N VAL A 87 6.18 13.00 0.38
CA VAL A 87 6.38 14.17 1.26
C VAL A 87 6.56 13.78 2.73
N ARG A 88 6.15 12.57 3.10
CA ARG A 88 6.23 12.11 4.49
C ARG A 88 6.26 10.59 4.56
N VAL A 89 7.02 10.08 5.54
CA VAL A 89 7.03 8.68 5.94
C VAL A 89 6.82 8.63 7.44
N ASP A 90 5.82 7.88 7.90
CA ASP A 90 5.47 7.70 9.31
C ASP A 90 5.60 6.23 9.71
N ASP A 91 6.19 5.99 10.88
CA ASP A 91 6.10 4.69 11.56
C ASP A 91 4.76 4.60 12.27
N CYS A 92 3.90 3.68 11.83
CA CYS A 92 2.58 3.44 12.41
C CYS A 92 2.61 2.36 13.51
N GLY A 93 3.80 1.89 13.87
CA GLY A 93 4.02 0.89 14.90
C GLY A 93 3.77 -0.54 14.41
N VAL A 94 3.32 -1.38 15.32
CA VAL A 94 3.10 -2.81 15.09
C VAL A 94 1.63 -3.15 15.13
N GLN A 95 1.13 -3.79 14.06
CA GLN A 95 -0.21 -4.35 13.98
C GLN A 95 -0.16 -5.86 14.21
N VAL A 96 -1.09 -6.37 15.01
CA VAL A 96 -1.21 -7.80 15.30
C VAL A 96 -2.39 -8.37 14.52
N ILE A 97 -2.11 -9.27 13.60
CA ILE A 97 -3.13 -10.00 12.82
C ILE A 97 -3.32 -11.37 13.47
N ALA A 98 -4.53 -11.63 13.97
CA ALA A 98 -4.91 -12.90 14.57
C ALA A 98 -5.36 -13.92 13.50
N GLU A 99 -5.45 -15.19 13.87
CA GLU A 99 -6.18 -16.17 13.08
C GLU A 99 -7.67 -15.77 12.99
N ALA A 100 -8.24 -15.95 11.80
CA ALA A 100 -9.69 -15.90 11.67
C ALA A 100 -10.26 -17.13 12.39
N ALA A 101 -11.22 -16.88 13.30
CA ALA A 101 -11.91 -17.93 14.05
C ALA A 101 -12.79 -18.81 13.16
#